data_AF-A0A6P8ANM5-F1
#
_entry.id   AF-A0A6P8ANM5-F1
#
_cell.length_a   1.000
_cell.length_b   1.000
_cell.length_c   1.000
_cell.angle_alpha   90.00
_cell.angle_beta   90.00
_cell.angle_gamma   90.00
#
_symmetry.space_group_name_H-M   'P 1'
#
loop_
_entity.id
_entity.type
_entity.pdbx_description
1 polymer ?
#
loop_
_entity_poly.entity_id
_entity_poly.type
_entity_poly.pdbx_seq_one_letter_code
_entity_poly.pdbx_strand_id
1 'polypeptide(L)'
;MDYLAAQFKSMSLGQTWETTLKIPPICKSCAKKSSLLIVGPRNQNGNAGRPYYKCKPCDNLITFADDRGTKLDGPLCDCREPSRLQLNGRDRTPAFGLHCVCKYGACDFYRVIVGKDGKQLFTSKQYSLYFGAYRDRNRRIYH
;
A
#
# COMPACT_ATOMS: atom_id res chain seq x y z
N MET A 1 -3.48 6.41 30.32
CA MET A 1 -3.72 5.04 30.78
C MET A 1 -5.18 4.68 30.50
N ASP A 2 -5.67 4.02 29.45
CA ASP A 2 -5.18 3.57 28.16
C ASP A 2 -6.44 3.28 27.31
N TYR A 3 -6.84 4.21 26.43
CA TYR A 3 -7.99 4.01 25.53
C TYR A 3 -7.59 3.35 24.20
N LEU A 4 -6.29 3.11 23.99
CA LEU A 4 -5.73 2.57 22.74
C LEU A 4 -5.60 1.04 22.72
N ALA A 5 -5.73 0.36 23.85
CA ALA A 5 -5.52 -1.09 23.95
C ALA A 5 -6.76 -1.94 23.56
N ALA A 6 -7.95 -1.33 23.46
CA ALA A 6 -9.21 -2.08 23.37
C ALA A 6 -9.63 -2.50 21.96
N GLN A 7 -8.98 -2.04 20.89
CA GLN A 7 -9.40 -2.34 19.50
C GLN A 7 -8.67 -3.51 18.83
N PHE A 8 -7.79 -4.22 19.55
CA PHE A 8 -6.96 -5.28 18.98
C PHE A 8 -7.59 -6.69 18.99
N LYS A 9 -8.81 -6.87 19.50
CA LYS A 9 -9.45 -8.19 19.57
C LYS A 9 -10.60 -8.31 18.58
N SER A 10 -10.28 -8.65 17.33
CA SER A 10 -10.99 -9.68 16.53
C SER A 10 -10.66 -9.54 15.04
N MET A 11 -9.50 -10.01 14.60
CA MET A 11 -9.32 -10.39 13.19
C MET A 11 -8.45 -11.64 13.13
N SER A 12 -8.91 -12.63 12.37
CA SER A 12 -8.37 -13.99 12.22
C SER A 12 -6.84 -14.04 12.09
N LEU A 13 -6.24 -15.00 12.81
CA LEU A 13 -4.87 -15.54 12.67
C LEU A 13 -3.98 -14.88 11.60
N GLY A 14 -3.08 -13.99 12.06
CA GLY A 14 -1.69 -14.05 11.59
C GLY A 14 -1.02 -12.81 10.98
N GLN A 15 -1.70 -11.68 10.78
CA GLN A 15 -1.03 -10.47 10.26
C GLN A 15 -1.36 -9.23 11.09
N THR A 16 -0.47 -8.91 12.03
CA THR A 16 -0.42 -7.60 12.68
C THR A 16 0.32 -6.64 11.76
N TRP A 17 -0.36 -5.60 11.28
CA TRP A 17 0.28 -4.55 10.48
C TRP A 17 0.94 -3.53 11.40
N GLU A 18 2.26 -3.42 11.34
CA GLU A 18 2.97 -2.35 12.04
C GLU A 18 2.89 -1.05 11.25
N THR A 19 2.66 0.06 11.96
CA THR A 19 2.82 1.40 11.37
C THR A 19 4.30 1.74 11.31
N THR A 20 4.91 1.66 10.13
CA THR A 20 6.34 1.98 9.90
C THR A 20 6.56 3.44 9.54
N LEU A 21 5.57 4.10 8.92
CA LEU A 21 5.60 5.55 8.69
C LEU A 21 5.11 6.28 9.95
N LYS A 22 6.03 6.76 10.79
CA LYS A 22 5.70 7.42 12.05
C LYS A 22 5.38 8.92 11.90
N ILE A 23 5.86 9.56 10.83
CA ILE A 23 5.63 10.97 10.56
C ILE A 23 4.44 11.10 9.60
N PRO A 24 3.31 11.67 10.02
CA PRO A 24 2.13 11.83 9.16
C PRO A 24 2.42 12.79 7.99
N PRO A 25 2.16 12.40 6.74
CA PRO A 25 2.29 13.31 5.61
C PRO A 25 1.21 14.39 5.64
N ILE A 26 1.54 15.56 5.12
CA ILE A 26 0.60 16.67 4.93
C ILE A 26 -0.18 16.43 3.63
N CYS A 27 -1.46 16.79 3.59
CA CYS A 27 -2.25 16.73 2.37
C CYS A 27 -1.73 17.74 1.34
N LYS A 28 -1.30 17.25 0.17
CA LYS A 28 -0.80 18.10 -0.92
C LYS A 28 -1.85 19.05 -1.49
N SER A 29 -3.13 18.72 -1.40
CA SER A 29 -4.22 19.55 -1.93
C SER A 29 -4.61 20.72 -1.02
N CYS A 30 -4.51 20.58 0.30
CA CYS A 30 -5.02 21.58 1.24
C CYS A 30 -4.06 21.95 2.38
N ALA A 31 -2.84 21.41 2.38
CA ALA A 31 -1.80 21.61 3.39
C ALA A 31 -2.18 21.24 4.84
N LYS A 32 -3.32 20.56 5.06
CA LYS A 32 -3.75 20.10 6.40
C LYS A 32 -3.10 18.78 6.79
N LYS A 33 -2.94 18.58 8.11
CA LYS A 33 -2.43 17.33 8.70
C LYS A 33 -3.36 16.16 8.36
N SER A 34 -2.76 15.00 8.10
CA SER A 34 -3.50 13.75 7.91
C SER A 34 -3.81 13.07 9.25
N SER A 35 -4.77 12.14 9.22
CA SER A 35 -5.10 11.27 10.36
C SER A 35 -4.70 9.84 10.04
N LEU A 36 -4.11 9.14 11.01
CA LEU A 36 -3.90 7.70 10.95
C LEU A 36 -5.22 6.97 11.16
N LEU A 37 -5.55 6.05 10.27
CA LEU A 37 -6.76 5.23 10.30
C LEU A 37 -6.40 3.76 9.98
N ILE A 38 -7.30 2.84 10.30
CA ILE A 38 -7.17 1.41 9.99
C ILE A 38 -8.21 1.03 8.92
N VAL A 39 -7.79 0.28 7.91
CA VAL A 39 -8.71 -0.25 6.91
C VAL A 39 -9.63 -1.29 7.56
N GLY A 40 -10.93 -1.12 7.37
CA GLY A 40 -11.94 -2.00 7.97
C GLY A 40 -11.81 -3.48 7.57
N PRO A 41 -12.29 -4.41 8.43
CA PRO A 41 -12.15 -5.85 8.24
C PRO A 41 -12.80 -6.38 6.96
N ARG A 42 -13.83 -5.70 6.45
CA ARG A 42 -14.60 -6.10 5.26
C ARG A 42 -14.03 -5.55 3.95
N ASN A 43 -12.80 -5.02 3.94
CA ASN A 43 -12.21 -4.48 2.72
C ASN A 43 -11.89 -5.60 1.71
N GLN A 44 -12.69 -5.64 0.65
CA GLN A 44 -12.60 -6.65 -0.41
C GLN A 44 -11.42 -6.46 -1.37
N ASN A 45 -10.58 -5.44 -1.18
CA ASN A 45 -9.35 -5.24 -1.95
C ASN A 45 -8.12 -5.88 -1.27
N GLY A 46 -8.32 -6.62 -0.16
CA GLY A 46 -7.22 -7.32 0.52
C GLY A 46 -6.30 -6.39 1.32
N ASN A 47 -6.83 -5.23 1.70
CA ASN A 47 -6.15 -4.24 2.53
C ASN A 47 -6.66 -4.23 3.98
N ALA A 48 -7.53 -5.17 4.37
CA ALA A 48 -8.10 -5.24 5.71
C ALA A 48 -7.02 -5.18 6.81
N GLY A 49 -7.25 -4.36 7.83
CA GLY A 49 -6.36 -4.16 8.97
C GLY A 49 -5.16 -3.24 8.71
N ARG A 50 -4.87 -2.86 7.46
CA ARG A 50 -3.70 -2.02 7.17
C ARG A 50 -3.86 -0.60 7.72
N PRO A 51 -2.83 0.00 8.34
CA PRO A 51 -2.84 1.39 8.72
C PRO A 51 -2.62 2.29 7.50
N TYR A 52 -3.27 3.45 7.47
CA TYR A 52 -3.14 4.44 6.38
C TYR A 52 -3.38 5.86 6.87
N TYR A 53 -2.79 6.83 6.18
CA TYR A 53 -3.02 8.25 6.39
C TYR A 53 -4.05 8.79 5.41
N LYS A 54 -5.06 9.50 5.94
CA LYS A 54 -6.13 10.14 5.18
C LYS A 54 -6.22 11.62 5.53
N CYS A 55 -6.42 12.46 4.51
CA CYS A 55 -6.87 13.83 4.71
C CYS A 55 -8.40 13.82 4.89
N LYS A 56 -8.90 14.05 6.11
CA LYS A 56 -10.35 14.09 6.35
C LYS A 56 -11.06 15.21 5.59
N PRO A 57 -10.53 16.46 5.54
CA PRO A 57 -11.19 17.55 4.80
C PRO A 57 -11.32 17.32 3.29
N CYS A 58 -10.34 16.66 2.66
CA CYS A 58 -10.37 16.38 1.21
C CYS A 58 -10.93 14.98 0.88
N ASP A 59 -11.27 14.19 1.90
CA ASP A 59 -11.62 12.77 1.78
C ASP A 59 -10.57 11.87 1.07
N ASN A 60 -9.33 12.34 0.93
CA ASN A 60 -8.29 11.67 0.15
C ASN A 60 -7.41 10.76 0.99
N LEU A 61 -7.24 9.51 0.55
CA LEU A 61 -6.15 8.65 1.01
C LEU A 61 -4.82 9.24 0.53
N ILE A 62 -3.84 9.38 1.44
CA ILE A 62 -2.52 9.91 1.10
C ILE A 62 -1.54 8.76 0.87
N THR A 63 -1.39 7.87 1.84
CA THR A 63 -0.54 6.68 1.73
C THR A 63 -0.91 5.65 2.79
N PHE A 64 -0.56 4.38 2.57
CA PHE A 64 -0.53 3.40 3.67
C PHE A 64 0.63 3.71 4.61
N ALA A 65 0.48 3.36 5.88
CA ALA A 65 1.48 3.65 6.91
C ALA A 65 2.30 2.41 7.33
N ASP A 66 2.06 1.26 6.73
CA ASP A 66 2.87 0.04 6.87
C ASP A 66 3.97 -0.05 5.79
N ASP A 67 4.83 -1.07 5.83
CA ASP A 67 5.87 -1.29 4.82
C ASP A 67 5.43 -2.21 3.66
N ARG A 68 4.21 -2.78 3.69
CA ARG A 68 3.73 -3.71 2.67
C ARG A 68 3.84 -3.12 1.27
N GLY A 69 4.51 -3.87 0.40
CA GLY A 69 4.79 -3.51 -0.99
C GLY A 69 6.05 -2.69 -1.20
N THR A 70 6.79 -2.35 -0.14
CA THR A 70 8.07 -1.63 -0.23
C THR A 70 9.20 -2.65 -0.34
N LYS A 71 10.06 -2.51 -1.35
CA LYS A 71 11.28 -3.33 -1.50
C LYS A 71 12.47 -2.42 -1.83
N LEU A 72 13.63 -2.68 -1.24
CA LEU A 72 14.83 -1.86 -1.43
C LEU A 72 15.34 -1.86 -2.88
N ASP A 73 15.11 -2.95 -3.62
CA ASP A 73 15.46 -3.12 -5.03
C ASP A 73 14.37 -2.64 -6.02
N GLY A 74 13.29 -2.06 -5.50
CA GLY A 74 12.20 -1.52 -6.31
C GLY A 74 12.54 -0.17 -6.98
N PRO A 75 11.72 0.28 -7.93
CA PRO A 75 11.91 1.59 -8.54
C PRO A 75 11.84 2.69 -7.49
N LEU A 76 12.70 3.70 -7.62
CA LEU A 76 12.66 4.88 -6.76
C LEU A 76 11.52 5.81 -7.17
N CYS A 77 10.91 6.47 -6.19
CA CYS A 77 10.03 7.61 -6.43
C CYS A 77 10.83 8.92 -6.54
N ASP A 78 10.17 10.05 -6.81
CA ASP A 78 10.85 11.35 -6.97
C ASP A 78 11.52 11.86 -5.68
N CYS A 79 11.15 11.30 -4.52
CA CYS A 79 11.87 11.51 -3.26
C CYS A 79 13.22 10.78 -3.20
N ARG A 80 13.59 10.02 -4.24
CA ARG A 80 14.75 9.11 -4.30
C ARG A 80 14.70 7.98 -3.27
N GLU A 81 13.50 7.58 -2.91
CA GLU A 81 13.21 6.55 -1.93
C GLU A 81 12.52 5.37 -2.61
N PRO A 82 12.70 4.12 -2.13
CA PRO A 82 11.98 2.97 -2.65
C PRO A 82 10.48 3.22 -2.74
N SER A 83 9.89 2.96 -3.91
CA SER A 83 8.45 3.07 -4.10
C SER A 83 7.71 1.87 -3.49
N ARG A 84 6.40 2.03 -3.32
CA ARG A 84 5.50 0.99 -2.83
C ARG A 84 4.73 0.39 -4.00
N LEU A 85 4.87 -0.91 -4.20
CA LEU A 85 4.03 -1.69 -5.09
C LEU A 85 2.61 -1.84 -4.50
N GLN A 86 1.61 -1.50 -5.31
CA GLN A 86 0.20 -1.53 -4.98
C GLN A 86 -0.60 -2.20 -6.10
N LEU A 87 -1.89 -2.38 -5.82
CA LEU A 87 -2.87 -2.81 -6.78
C LEU A 87 -3.96 -1.78 -6.97
N ASN A 88 -4.48 -1.74 -8.19
CA ASN A 88 -5.78 -1.17 -8.46
C ASN A 88 -6.87 -1.89 -7.63
N GLY A 89 -7.95 -1.17 -7.34
CA GLY A 89 -9.16 -1.76 -6.79
C GLY A 89 -9.77 -2.80 -7.75
N ARG A 90 -10.60 -3.70 -7.20
CA ARG A 90 -11.33 -4.71 -7.97
C ARG A 90 -12.28 -4.14 -9.03
N ASP A 91 -12.64 -2.87 -8.89
CA ASP A 91 -13.58 -2.08 -9.68
C ASP A 91 -12.89 -1.24 -10.77
N ARG A 92 -11.57 -1.35 -10.89
CA ARG A 92 -10.77 -0.64 -11.91
C ARG A 92 -10.43 -1.57 -13.08
N THR A 93 -9.98 -0.98 -14.18
CA THR A 93 -9.53 -1.72 -15.37
C THR A 93 -8.04 -1.46 -15.64
N PRO A 94 -7.18 -2.49 -15.65
CA PRO A 94 -7.46 -3.85 -15.21
C PRO A 94 -7.67 -3.92 -13.69
N ALA A 95 -8.56 -4.82 -13.27
CA ALA A 95 -8.77 -5.11 -11.86
C ALA A 95 -7.46 -5.69 -11.31
N PHE A 96 -7.05 -5.20 -10.14
CA PHE A 96 -5.78 -5.59 -9.53
C PHE A 96 -4.55 -5.37 -10.44
N GLY A 97 -4.58 -4.32 -11.26
CA GLY A 97 -3.40 -3.84 -11.99
C GLY A 97 -2.30 -3.35 -11.05
N LEU A 98 -1.07 -3.79 -11.32
CA LEU A 98 0.13 -3.46 -10.57
C LEU A 98 0.61 -2.04 -10.89
N HIS A 99 0.88 -1.27 -9.85
CA HIS A 99 1.47 0.06 -9.99
C HIS A 99 2.32 0.40 -8.76
N CYS A 100 3.28 1.29 -8.93
CA CYS A 100 4.13 1.80 -7.85
C CYS A 100 3.77 3.25 -7.53
N VAL A 101 3.76 3.57 -6.24
CA VAL A 101 3.54 4.92 -5.71
C VAL A 101 4.63 5.33 -4.72
N CYS A 102 4.75 6.62 -4.41
CA CYS A 102 5.58 7.08 -3.31
C CYS A 102 5.18 6.41 -1.99
N LYS A 103 6.10 5.69 -1.32
CA LYS A 103 5.78 4.99 -0.05
C LYS A 103 5.35 5.95 1.07
N TYR A 104 5.81 7.20 1.00
CA TYR A 104 5.53 8.26 1.97
C TYR A 104 4.33 9.16 1.59
N GLY A 105 3.82 9.05 0.35
CA GLY A 105 2.80 9.98 -0.17
C GLY A 105 3.29 11.44 -0.30
N ALA A 106 4.60 11.66 -0.34
CA ALA A 106 5.22 12.99 -0.34
C ALA A 106 5.39 13.59 -1.74
N CYS A 107 5.50 12.77 -2.79
CA CYS A 107 5.50 13.20 -4.19
C CYS A 107 4.33 12.59 -4.98
N ASP A 108 4.20 12.95 -6.27
CA ASP A 108 3.16 12.47 -7.19
C ASP A 108 3.60 11.25 -8.02
N PHE A 109 4.72 10.61 -7.64
CA PHE A 109 5.20 9.41 -8.32
C PHE A 109 4.10 8.35 -8.43
N TYR A 110 3.79 8.00 -9.67
CA TYR A 110 2.89 6.93 -10.05
C TYR A 110 3.45 6.27 -11.31
N ARG A 111 3.65 4.95 -11.26
CA ARG A 111 4.11 4.18 -12.42
C ARG A 111 3.37 2.86 -12.51
N VAL A 112 2.77 2.60 -13.66
CA VAL A 112 2.19 1.29 -13.97
C VAL A 112 3.31 0.28 -14.23
N ILE A 113 3.16 -0.94 -13.71
CA ILE A 113 4.05 -2.05 -14.06
C ILE A 113 3.51 -2.74 -15.31
N VAL A 114 4.29 -2.72 -16.39
CA VAL A 114 3.90 -3.27 -17.69
C VAL A 114 4.70 -4.52 -18.05
N GLY A 115 4.08 -5.43 -18.81
CA GLY A 115 4.73 -6.58 -19.41
C GLY A 115 5.46 -6.24 -20.71
N LYS A 116 6.04 -7.26 -21.34
CA LYS A 116 6.72 -7.12 -22.65
C LYS A 116 5.78 -6.65 -23.77
N ASP A 117 4.49 -6.91 -23.63
CA ASP A 117 3.44 -6.48 -24.56
C ASP A 117 2.95 -5.05 -24.31
N GLY A 118 3.58 -4.32 -23.37
CA GLY A 118 3.21 -2.96 -22.99
C GLY A 118 1.92 -2.87 -22.16
N LYS A 119 1.27 -4.00 -21.83
CA LYS A 119 0.05 -4.00 -21.03
C LYS A 119 0.37 -4.01 -19.55
N GLN A 120 -0.47 -3.36 -18.76
CA GLN A 120 -0.36 -3.40 -17.29
C GLN A 120 -0.46 -4.85 -16.81
N LEU A 121 0.54 -5.27 -16.03
CA LEU A 121 0.49 -6.54 -15.33
C LEU A 121 -0.57 -6.45 -14.23
N PHE A 122 -1.31 -7.53 -14.03
CA PHE A 122 -2.32 -7.65 -12.98
C PHE A 122 -2.25 -9.06 -12.36
N THR A 123 -2.79 -9.21 -11.16
CA THR A 123 -2.92 -10.53 -10.52
C THR A 123 -4.37 -10.98 -10.50
N SER A 124 -4.61 -12.26 -10.78
CA SER A 124 -5.92 -12.90 -10.67
C SER A 124 -6.32 -13.26 -9.23
N LYS A 125 -5.40 -13.15 -8.26
CA LYS A 125 -5.65 -13.48 -6.84
C LYS A 125 -5.37 -12.31 -5.91
N GLN A 126 -6.26 -12.19 -4.92
CA GLN A 126 -6.19 -11.26 -3.79
C GLN A 126 -5.02 -11.62 -2.86
N TYR A 127 -3.81 -11.25 -3.24
CA TYR A 127 -2.57 -10.95 -2.47
C TYR A 127 -2.09 -11.72 -1.23
N SER A 128 -2.86 -12.56 -0.53
CA SER A 128 -2.36 -13.27 0.66
C SER A 128 -1.14 -14.17 0.35
N LEU A 129 -0.99 -14.59 -0.91
CA LEU A 129 0.11 -15.45 -1.37
C LEU A 129 1.36 -14.70 -1.89
N TYR A 130 1.24 -13.47 -2.40
CA TYR A 130 2.32 -12.84 -3.18
C TYR A 130 3.43 -12.21 -2.34
N PHE A 131 3.14 -11.76 -1.12
CA PHE A 131 4.15 -11.16 -0.23
C PHE A 131 4.72 -12.13 0.82
N GLY A 132 4.09 -13.30 1.00
CA GLY A 132 4.64 -14.40 1.82
C GLY A 132 5.51 -15.39 1.04
N ALA A 133 5.26 -15.56 -0.28
CA ALA A 133 5.95 -16.55 -1.13
C ALA A 133 6.93 -15.96 -2.16
N TYR A 134 7.22 -14.66 -2.12
CA TYR A 134 8.41 -14.10 -2.80
C TYR A 134 9.68 -14.24 -1.95
N ARG A 135 9.64 -15.12 -0.94
CA ARG A 135 10.78 -15.95 -0.56
C ARG A 135 10.47 -17.33 -1.10
N ASP A 136 11.29 -17.77 -2.05
CA ASP A 136 11.34 -19.14 -2.56
C ASP A 136 10.35 -19.52 -3.69
N ARG A 137 10.79 -19.30 -4.95
CA ARG A 137 10.84 -20.30 -6.05
C ARG A 137 11.00 -19.76 -7.47
N ASN A 138 11.23 -18.48 -7.69
CA ASN A 138 11.65 -18.03 -9.03
C ASN A 138 12.64 -16.86 -8.95
N ARG A 139 13.93 -17.20 -8.98
CA ARG A 139 14.99 -16.33 -9.51
C ARG A 139 14.66 -16.00 -10.96
N ARG A 140 13.87 -14.96 -11.21
CA ARG A 140 13.91 -14.22 -12.47
C ARG A 140 13.95 -12.74 -12.14
N ILE A 141 15.19 -12.28 -12.00
CA ILE A 141 15.59 -10.90 -12.20
C ILE A 141 15.17 -10.58 -13.64
N TYR A 142 14.26 -9.63 -13.81
CA TYR A 142 14.10 -8.98 -15.11
C TYR A 142 15.04 -7.78 -15.09
N HIS A 143 16.13 -7.91 -15.85
CA HIS A 143 16.96 -6.79 -16.30
C HIS A 143 16.13 -5.89 -17.23
#